data_AF-A0A6F9BQK9-F1
#
_entry.id   AF-A0A6F9BQK9-F1
#
_cell.length_a   1.000
_cell.length_b   1.000
_cell.length_c   1.000
_cell.angle_alpha   90.00
_cell.angle_beta   90.00
_cell.angle_gamma   90.00
#
_symmetry.space_group_name_H-M   'P 1'
#
loop_
_entity.id
_entity.type
_entity.pdbx_description
1 polymer ?
#
loop_
_entity_poly.entity_id
_entity_poly.type
_entity_poly.pdbx_seq_one_letter_code
_entity_poly.pdbx_strand_id
1 'polypeptide(L)'
;MDALKFRSFLEQFHPDKMNRELNKAYCGFSRPGERSEDLSAVATGNWGCGILAASEAGRDVAYFTFGDSALMKDVYEMHYFLTQRHVSVGKAHTISLSTMCTAMSLTLTQRHVSVGALYSFLCQYYSSVCQSCFTRCPDVSLYSFIYQE
;
A
#
# COMPACT_ATOMS: atom_id res chain seq x y z
N MET A 1 -1.83 16.13 5.02
CA MET A 1 -2.45 14.96 5.67
C MET A 1 -1.56 14.50 6.81
N ASP A 2 -2.11 14.11 7.96
CA ASP A 2 -1.39 13.86 9.23
C ASP A 2 -1.44 12.39 9.68
N ALA A 3 -0.32 11.72 9.95
CA ALA A 3 -0.29 10.34 10.50
C ALA A 3 -0.68 10.27 11.98
N LEU A 4 -1.36 9.20 12.38
CA LEU A 4 -1.48 8.86 13.80
C LEU A 4 -0.08 8.56 14.37
N LYS A 5 0.17 9.09 15.57
CA LYS A 5 1.33 8.71 16.37
C LYS A 5 0.95 7.52 17.26
N PHE A 6 1.44 6.34 16.92
CA PHE A 6 1.23 5.12 17.70
C PHE A 6 2.18 5.04 18.89
N ARG A 7 1.69 4.55 20.03
CA ARG A 7 2.51 4.36 21.24
C ARG A 7 3.10 2.95 21.30
N SER A 8 2.41 1.98 20.72
CA SER A 8 2.88 0.62 20.54
C SER A 8 2.84 0.22 19.06
N PHE A 9 3.71 -0.70 18.66
CA PHE A 9 3.80 -1.17 17.27
C PHE A 9 2.50 -1.85 16.82
N LEU A 10 1.83 -2.59 17.70
CA LEU A 10 0.64 -3.36 17.38
C LEU A 10 -0.60 -2.48 17.14
N GLU A 11 -0.68 -1.29 17.75
CA GLU A 11 -1.83 -0.37 17.59
C GLU A 11 -2.15 -0.05 16.13
N GLN A 12 -1.15 0.04 15.27
CA GLN A 12 -1.35 0.42 13.86
C GLN A 12 -2.15 -0.63 13.06
N PHE A 13 -2.13 -1.89 13.51
CA PHE A 13 -2.84 -2.99 12.86
C PHE A 13 -4.28 -3.16 13.36
N HIS A 14 -4.70 -2.41 14.38
CA HIS A 14 -6.10 -2.45 14.80
C HIS A 14 -7.00 -1.94 13.65
N PRO A 15 -8.09 -2.64 13.29
CA PRO A 15 -8.94 -2.30 12.14
C PRO A 15 -9.36 -0.82 12.10
N ASP A 16 -9.76 -0.25 13.23
CA ASP A 16 -10.12 1.18 13.30
C ASP A 16 -8.97 2.13 12.94
N LYS A 17 -7.73 1.77 13.29
CA LYS A 17 -6.54 2.58 13.00
C LYS A 17 -6.12 2.43 11.53
N MET A 18 -6.18 1.21 11.01
CA MET A 18 -5.98 0.96 9.58
C MET A 18 -7.00 1.72 8.73
N ASN A 19 -8.29 1.64 9.08
CA ASN A 19 -9.37 2.38 8.42
C ASN A 19 -9.17 3.89 8.50
N ARG A 20 -8.77 4.43 9.66
CA ARG A 20 -8.48 5.86 9.81
C ARG A 20 -7.38 6.30 8.84
N GLU A 21 -6.27 5.57 8.79
CA GLU A 21 -5.12 5.91 7.93
C GLU A 21 -5.46 5.77 6.44
N LEU A 22 -6.18 4.71 6.05
CA LEU A 22 -6.68 4.50 4.69
C LEU A 22 -7.63 5.61 4.26
N ASN A 23 -8.67 5.90 5.05
CA ASN A 23 -9.66 6.92 4.72
C ASN A 23 -9.01 8.31 4.61
N LYS A 24 -8.09 8.64 5.51
CA LYS A 24 -7.37 9.92 5.44
C LYS A 24 -6.53 10.04 4.17
N ALA A 25 -5.77 9.00 3.82
CA ALA A 25 -4.97 9.00 2.60
C ALA A 25 -5.88 9.10 1.36
N TYR A 26 -6.98 8.33 1.33
CA TYR A 26 -7.97 8.36 0.25
C TYR A 26 -8.58 9.75 0.08
N CYS A 27 -9.00 10.40 1.17
CA CYS A 27 -9.52 11.77 1.13
C CYS A 27 -8.52 12.78 0.53
N GLY A 28 -7.21 12.58 0.74
CA GLY A 28 -6.19 13.44 0.16
C GLY A 28 -5.84 13.12 -1.30
N PHE A 29 -6.12 11.91 -1.77
CA PHE A 29 -5.83 11.48 -3.14
C PHE A 29 -7.02 11.60 -4.08
N SER A 30 -8.24 11.41 -3.57
CA SER A 30 -9.48 11.38 -4.33
C SER A 30 -9.84 12.76 -4.88
N ARG A 31 -10.30 12.79 -6.13
CA ARG A 31 -10.77 13.98 -6.85
C ARG A 31 -12.13 13.66 -7.49
N PRO A 32 -13.24 13.84 -6.75
CA PRO A 32 -14.56 13.52 -7.26
C PRO A 32 -14.89 14.29 -8.55
N GLY A 33 -15.34 13.58 -9.58
CA GLY A 33 -15.73 14.18 -10.86
C GLY A 33 -14.60 14.34 -11.88
N GLU A 34 -13.35 14.09 -11.50
CA GLU A 34 -12.22 14.04 -12.44
C GLU A 34 -12.02 12.63 -12.98
N ARG A 35 -11.65 12.51 -14.26
CA ARG A 35 -11.29 11.22 -14.85
C ARG A 35 -9.89 10.85 -14.40
N SER A 36 -9.65 9.57 -14.18
CA SER A 36 -8.35 9.12 -13.68
C SER A 36 -7.20 9.33 -14.64
N GLU A 37 -7.44 9.39 -15.96
CA GLU A 37 -6.39 9.73 -16.93
C GLU A 37 -5.89 11.18 -16.79
N ASP A 38 -6.72 12.06 -16.23
CA ASP A 38 -6.40 13.45 -15.99
C ASP A 38 -5.71 13.65 -14.62
N LEU A 39 -5.65 12.61 -13.79
CA LEU A 39 -5.02 12.65 -12.47
C LEU A 39 -3.54 12.30 -12.56
N SER A 40 -2.70 13.20 -12.05
CA SER A 40 -1.28 12.92 -11.84
C SER A 40 -1.07 11.75 -10.87
N ALA A 41 0.07 11.07 -11.00
CA ALA A 41 0.51 10.08 -10.01
C ALA A 41 0.68 10.71 -8.61
N VAL A 42 0.50 9.91 -7.58
CA VAL A 42 0.76 10.27 -6.18
C VAL A 42 2.25 10.07 -5.90
N ALA A 43 2.98 11.16 -5.67
CA ALA A 43 4.34 11.10 -5.13
C ALA A 43 4.26 10.97 -3.59
N THR A 44 4.72 9.84 -3.04
CA THR A 44 4.70 9.55 -1.60
C THR A 44 5.96 8.79 -1.17
N GLY A 45 6.17 8.60 0.12
CA GLY A 45 7.28 7.78 0.63
C GLY A 45 6.85 6.94 1.81
N ASN A 46 7.69 6.88 2.86
CA ASN A 46 7.51 6.07 4.08
C ASN A 46 6.34 6.51 4.98
N TRP A 47 5.19 6.74 4.36
CA TRP A 47 3.97 7.24 4.95
C TRP A 47 2.86 6.22 4.69
N GLY A 48 2.86 5.18 5.52
CA GLY A 48 1.80 4.18 5.73
C GLY A 48 0.95 3.82 4.50
N CYS A 49 -0.37 3.80 4.70
CA CYS A 49 -1.42 3.29 3.82
C CYS A 49 -1.55 3.94 2.41
N GLY A 50 -0.56 4.72 1.98
CA GLY A 50 -0.58 5.50 0.75
C GLY A 50 -0.80 4.68 -0.52
N ILE A 51 -0.22 3.47 -0.61
CA ILE A 51 -0.34 2.61 -1.80
C ILE A 51 -1.79 2.12 -1.99
N LEU A 52 -2.42 1.57 -0.95
CA LEU A 52 -3.80 1.09 -1.02
C LEU A 52 -4.78 2.23 -1.33
N ALA A 53 -4.61 3.37 -0.65
CA ALA A 53 -5.49 4.52 -0.84
C ALA A 53 -5.34 5.16 -2.23
N ALA A 54 -4.12 5.20 -2.80
CA ALA A 54 -3.91 5.72 -4.15
C ALA A 54 -4.50 4.77 -5.20
N SER A 55 -4.34 3.46 -5.03
CA SER A 55 -5.00 2.43 -5.85
C SER A 55 -6.52 2.58 -5.82
N GLU A 56 -7.11 2.74 -4.64
CA GLU A 56 -8.55 2.97 -4.48
C GLU A 56 -9.01 4.28 -5.14
N ALA A 57 -8.20 5.34 -5.04
CA ALA A 57 -8.44 6.60 -5.74
C ALA A 57 -8.19 6.52 -7.26
N GLY A 58 -7.75 5.37 -7.78
CA GLY A 58 -7.48 5.16 -9.20
C GLY A 58 -6.26 5.92 -9.72
N ARG A 59 -5.24 6.14 -8.88
CA ARG A 59 -4.02 6.89 -9.20
C ARG A 59 -2.79 6.01 -9.11
N ASP A 60 -1.85 6.22 -10.04
CA ASP A 60 -0.53 5.62 -9.96
C ASP A 60 0.27 6.19 -8.78
N VAL A 61 1.27 5.45 -8.30
CA VAL A 61 2.12 5.86 -7.17
C VAL A 61 3.58 5.95 -7.61
N ALA A 62 4.25 7.03 -7.27
CA ALA A 62 5.70 7.11 -7.22
C ALA A 62 6.13 7.05 -5.75
N TYR A 63 6.72 5.92 -5.34
CA TYR A 63 7.15 5.67 -3.96
C TYR A 63 8.64 5.95 -3.80
N PHE A 64 8.97 6.82 -2.85
CA PHE A 64 10.34 7.22 -2.53
C PHE A 64 10.75 6.62 -1.18
N THR A 65 11.74 5.72 -1.18
CA THR A 65 12.23 5.03 0.03
C THR A 65 13.36 5.77 0.74
N PHE A 66 13.73 6.95 0.25
CA PHE A 66 14.76 7.82 0.85
C PHE A 66 16.11 7.13 1.07
N GLY A 67 16.54 6.31 0.09
CA GLY A 67 17.83 5.60 0.13
C GLY A 67 17.78 4.21 0.74
N ASP A 68 16.62 3.80 1.28
CA ASP A 68 16.43 2.43 1.75
C ASP A 68 16.19 1.48 0.56
N SER A 69 17.25 0.80 0.15
CA SER A 69 17.24 -0.15 -0.97
C SER A 69 16.57 -1.48 -0.61
N ALA A 70 16.58 -1.89 0.66
CA ALA A 70 15.89 -3.09 1.11
C ALA A 70 14.38 -2.86 1.07
N LEU A 71 13.91 -1.73 1.61
CA LEU A 71 12.50 -1.33 1.53
C LEU A 71 12.04 -1.17 0.08
N MET A 72 12.88 -0.61 -0.80
CA MET A 72 12.55 -0.49 -2.22
C MET A 72 12.28 -1.86 -2.84
N LYS A 73 13.16 -2.84 -2.57
CA LYS A 73 13.00 -4.21 -3.04
C LYS A 73 11.74 -4.86 -2.46
N ASP A 74 11.51 -4.75 -1.15
CA ASP A 74 10.36 -5.37 -0.51
C ASP A 74 9.03 -4.83 -1.06
N VAL A 75 8.93 -3.51 -1.23
CA VAL A 75 7.74 -2.88 -1.80
C VAL A 75 7.55 -3.27 -3.28
N TYR A 76 8.64 -3.43 -4.05
CA TYR A 76 8.59 -3.90 -5.43
C TYR A 76 8.05 -5.33 -5.52
N GLU A 77 8.65 -6.24 -4.76
CA GLU A 77 8.30 -7.66 -4.76
C GLU A 77 6.86 -7.87 -4.28
N MET A 78 6.41 -7.08 -3.31
CA MET A 78 5.02 -7.12 -2.84
C MET A 78 4.06 -6.67 -3.95
N HIS A 79 4.31 -5.54 -4.61
CA HIS A 79 3.50 -5.10 -5.75
C HIS A 79 3.50 -6.11 -6.89
N TYR A 80 4.66 -6.64 -7.23
CA TYR A 80 4.80 -7.64 -8.28
C TYR A 80 3.99 -8.91 -7.94
N PHE A 81 4.13 -9.44 -6.73
CA PHE A 81 3.36 -10.59 -6.26
C PHE A 81 1.85 -10.39 -6.36
N LEU A 82 1.36 -9.23 -5.91
CA LEU A 82 -0.06 -8.88 -5.92
C LEU A 82 -0.63 -8.69 -7.33
N THR A 83 0.19 -8.18 -8.25
CA THR A 83 -0.20 -7.99 -9.65
C THR A 83 -0.16 -9.30 -10.45
N GLN A 84 0.75 -10.23 -10.13
CA GLN A 84 0.84 -11.53 -10.82
C GLN A 84 -0.28 -12.51 -10.44
N ARG A 85 -0.79 -12.49 -9.20
CA ARG A 85 -1.81 -13.46 -8.71
C ARG A 85 -3.26 -13.16 -9.12
N HIS A 86 -3.51 -12.45 -10.23
CA HIS A 86 -4.86 -12.18 -10.76
C HIS A 86 -5.80 -11.40 -9.82
N VAL A 87 -5.32 -10.24 -9.36
CA VAL A 87 -6.19 -9.07 -9.42
C VAL A 87 -6.05 -8.56 -10.84
N SER A 88 -7.14 -8.59 -11.58
CA SER A 88 -7.21 -8.54 -13.03
C SER A 88 -6.34 -7.44 -13.70
N VAL A 89 -5.89 -7.69 -14.92
CA VAL A 89 -4.91 -6.85 -15.65
C VAL A 89 -5.64 -6.03 -16.70
N GLY A 90 -5.55 -4.70 -16.63
CA GLY A 90 -6.16 -3.75 -17.54
C GLY A 90 -5.23 -2.60 -17.88
N LYS A 91 -4.42 -2.80 -18.93
CA LYS A 91 -3.52 -1.86 -19.65
C LYS A 91 -2.49 -1.10 -18.80
N ALA A 92 -1.28 -1.67 -18.82
CA ALA A 92 -0.03 -0.95 -18.68
C ALA A 92 0.07 0.16 -19.74
N HIS A 93 0.26 1.41 -19.29
CA HIS A 93 0.84 2.44 -20.11
C HIS A 93 2.32 2.56 -19.75
N THR A 94 3.15 2.16 -20.71
CA THR A 94 4.61 2.33 -20.69
C THR A 94 4.96 3.80 -20.49
N ILE A 95 5.60 4.14 -19.37
CA ILE A 95 6.36 5.38 -19.24
C ILE A 95 7.85 5.01 -19.13
N SER A 96 8.61 5.62 -20.03
CA SER A 96 10.05 5.47 -20.23
C SER A 96 10.84 5.63 -18.93
N LEU A 97 11.63 4.61 -18.59
CA LEU A 97 12.62 4.60 -17.51
C LEU A 97 13.80 5.52 -17.87
N SER A 98 13.77 6.78 -17.45
CA SER A 98 14.94 7.66 -17.59
C SER A 98 15.27 8.54 -16.39
N THR A 99 14.82 8.22 -15.17
CA THR A 99 15.31 8.91 -13.97
C THR A 99 15.78 7.89 -12.94
N MET A 100 17.10 7.70 -12.90
CA MET A 100 17.80 6.75 -12.05
C MET A 100 17.71 7.10 -10.55
N CYS A 101 17.51 6.05 -9.76
CA CYS A 101 18.04 5.82 -8.39
C CYS A 101 17.23 6.12 -7.11
N THR A 102 15.99 6.62 -7.12
CA THR A 102 15.25 6.73 -5.82
C THR A 102 13.72 6.63 -5.85
N ALA A 103 13.11 6.45 -7.03
CA ALA A 103 11.65 6.45 -7.16
C ALA A 103 11.18 5.18 -7.86
N MET A 104 10.34 4.41 -7.19
CA MET A 104 9.67 3.27 -7.81
C MET A 104 8.26 3.68 -8.23
N SER A 105 7.95 3.59 -9.52
CA SER A 105 6.58 3.79 -10.02
C SER A 105 5.81 2.47 -9.94
N LEU A 106 4.74 2.45 -9.14
CA LEU A 106 3.82 1.33 -8.97
C LEU A 106 2.47 1.71 -9.58
N THR A 107 2.06 1.00 -10.62
CA THR A 107 0.74 1.13 -11.25
C THR A 107 -0.17 0.03 -10.73
N LEU A 108 -1.29 0.39 -10.09
CA LEU A 108 -2.31 -0.53 -9.56
C LEU A 108 -3.65 -0.26 -10.26
N THR A 109 -3.73 -0.48 -11.57
CA THR A 109 -4.87 -0.04 -12.39
C THR A 109 -5.98 -1.08 -12.60
N GLN A 110 -6.26 -1.92 -11.60
CA GLN A 110 -7.55 -2.63 -11.56
C GLN A 110 -8.22 -2.52 -10.19
N ARG A 111 -9.19 -1.60 -10.18
CA ARG A 111 -9.57 -0.74 -9.04
C ARG A 111 -10.35 -1.38 -7.90
N HIS A 112 -10.70 -2.66 -7.95
CA HIS A 112 -11.61 -3.21 -6.94
C HIS A 112 -11.22 -4.58 -6.41
N VAL A 113 -10.48 -5.37 -7.19
CA VAL A 113 -10.18 -6.76 -6.82
C VAL A 113 -8.89 -6.83 -5.97
N SER A 114 -7.95 -5.86 -6.04
CA SER A 114 -6.68 -5.88 -5.26
C SER A 114 -6.78 -5.22 -3.91
N VAL A 115 -7.42 -4.05 -3.85
CA VAL A 115 -7.49 -3.26 -2.61
C VAL A 115 -8.27 -4.02 -1.55
N GLY A 116 -9.42 -4.61 -1.93
CA GLY A 116 -10.22 -5.46 -1.05
C GLY A 116 -9.45 -6.69 -0.57
N ALA A 117 -8.73 -7.37 -1.45
CA ALA A 117 -7.90 -8.52 -1.09
C ALA A 117 -6.78 -8.14 -0.11
N LEU A 118 -6.04 -7.07 -0.38
CA LEU A 118 -5.01 -6.55 0.51
C LEU A 118 -5.55 -6.14 1.88
N TYR A 119 -6.68 -5.44 1.88
CA TYR A 119 -7.34 -5.05 3.12
C TYR A 119 -7.81 -6.28 3.91
N SER A 120 -8.26 -7.33 3.22
CA SER A 120 -8.62 -8.60 3.85
C SER A 120 -7.40 -9.29 4.49
N PHE A 121 -6.23 -9.31 3.82
CA PHE A 121 -4.98 -9.82 4.39
C PHE A 121 -4.54 -9.02 5.62
N LEU A 122 -4.69 -7.69 5.60
CA LEU A 122 -4.41 -6.85 6.78
C LEU A 122 -5.32 -7.21 7.96
N CYS A 123 -6.62 -7.42 7.71
CA CYS A 123 -7.57 -7.85 8.72
C CYS A 123 -7.25 -9.25 9.25
N GLN A 124 -6.87 -10.18 8.38
CA GLN A 124 -6.46 -11.53 8.76
C GLN A 124 -5.18 -11.51 9.59
N TYR A 125 -4.17 -10.71 9.20
CA TYR A 125 -2.94 -10.54 9.96
C TYR A 125 -3.21 -9.96 11.36
N TYR A 126 -4.13 -9.00 11.48
CA TYR A 126 -4.54 -8.52 12.78
C TYR A 126 -5.15 -9.63 13.64
N SER A 127 -6.17 -10.33 13.12
CA SER A 127 -6.93 -11.33 13.88
C SER A 127 -6.09 -12.57 14.23
N SER A 128 -5.22 -13.01 13.33
CA SER A 128 -4.43 -14.25 13.50
C SER A 128 -3.09 -14.03 14.20
N VAL A 129 -2.45 -12.87 13.99
CA VAL A 129 -1.09 -12.61 14.49
C VAL A 129 -1.08 -11.52 15.56
N CYS A 130 -1.70 -10.37 15.31
CA CYS A 130 -1.55 -9.21 16.20
C CYS A 130 -2.41 -9.26 17.45
N GLN A 131 -3.65 -9.72 17.34
CA GLN A 131 -4.64 -9.69 18.42
C GLN A 131 -4.22 -10.53 19.64
N SER A 132 -3.55 -11.65 19.39
CA SER A 132 -3.05 -12.57 20.41
C SER A 132 -1.58 -12.36 20.75
N CYS A 133 -0.97 -11.28 20.24
CA CYS A 133 0.45 -10.98 20.47
C CYS A 133 0.65 -10.26 21.80
N PHE A 134 1.41 -10.88 22.71
CA PHE A 134 1.76 -10.30 24.02
C PHE A 134 3.15 -9.68 24.05
N THR A 135 3.90 -9.76 22.94
CA THR A 135 5.23 -9.16 22.81
C THR A 135 5.13 -7.75 22.19
N ARG A 136 6.27 -7.06 22.12
CA ARG A 136 6.32 -5.69 21.56
C ARG A 136 6.04 -5.65 20.06
N CYS A 137 6.38 -6.72 19.34
CA CYS A 137 6.14 -6.92 17.91
C CYS A 137 5.95 -8.42 17.63
N PRO A 138 5.13 -8.79 16.64
CA PRO A 138 4.88 -10.17 16.29
C PRO A 138 6.12 -10.82 15.66
N ASP A 139 6.28 -12.14 15.84
CA ASP A 139 7.40 -12.91 15.29
C ASP A 139 7.31 -13.06 13.76
N VAL A 140 6.08 -13.06 13.23
CA VAL A 140 5.81 -13.12 11.79
C VAL A 140 5.51 -11.72 11.28
N SER A 141 6.30 -11.24 10.33
CA SER A 141 6.06 -9.95 9.67
C SER A 141 4.83 -9.99 8.76
N LEU A 142 4.20 -8.84 8.50
CA LEU A 142 3.09 -8.74 7.56
C LEU A 142 3.44 -9.26 6.16
N TYR A 143 4.64 -8.96 5.67
CA TYR A 143 5.07 -9.38 4.33
C TYR A 143 5.24 -10.90 4.29
N SER A 144 5.89 -11.47 5.30
CA SER A 144 6.03 -12.92 5.45
C SER A 144 4.67 -13.63 5.52
N PHE A 145 3.71 -13.06 6.25
CA PHE A 145 2.35 -13.58 6.33
C PHE A 145 1.66 -13.59 4.97
N ILE A 146 1.71 -12.48 4.23
CA ILE A 146 1.08 -12.36 2.89
C ILE A 146 1.69 -13.36 1.88
N TYR A 147 2.99 -13.63 1.96
CA TYR A 147 3.64 -14.60 1.06
C TYR A 147 3.32 -16.07 1.37
N GLN A 148 2.82 -16.36 2.58
CA GLN A 148 2.50 -17.73 3.02
C GLN A 148 1.07 -18.16 2.66
N GLU A 149 0.17 -17.20 2.45
CA GLU A 149 -1.18 -17.41 1.90
C GLU A 149 -1.14 -17.60 0.37
#